data_AF-A0A2E5L1L8-F1
#
_entry.id   AF-A0A2E5L1L8-F1
#
_cell.length_a   1.000
_cell.length_b   1.000
_cell.length_c   1.000
_cell.angle_alpha   90.00
_cell.angle_beta   90.00
_cell.angle_gamma   90.00
#
_symmetry.space_group_name_H-M   'P 1'
#
loop_
_entity.id
_entity.type
_entity.pdbx_description
1 polymer ?
#
loop_
_entity_poly.entity_id
_entity_poly.type
_entity_poly.pdbx_seq_one_letter_code
_entity_poly.pdbx_strand_id
1 'polypeptide(L)'
;MKVVAESQSVGIGFRWIHQITIAPFGPNGETEIAAVRTPHIGGIDQFYRIEVGKLSLVAPEAGGYMSHVLRSRNLDQGVAGGFGRDGKVEFVVLPRDQMRLIRLRRVNDGIEEVLSLELESCLTSNLSVVSLDGCRITLAVGTANGSLYVWQ
;
A
#
# COMPACT_ATOMS: atom_id res chain seq x y z
N MET A 1 -11.56 20.02 -14.70
CA MET A 1 -10.90 18.69 -14.72
C MET A 1 -11.79 17.73 -15.51
N LYS A 2 -11.22 16.71 -16.16
CA LYS A 2 -11.98 15.65 -16.86
C LYS A 2 -11.53 14.28 -16.36
N VAL A 3 -12.44 13.31 -16.33
CA VAL A 3 -12.09 11.91 -16.06
C VAL A 3 -11.35 11.36 -17.29
N VAL A 4 -10.24 10.66 -17.06
CA VAL A 4 -9.40 10.08 -18.13
C VAL A 4 -9.39 8.55 -18.15
N ALA A 5 -9.75 7.92 -17.02
CA ALA A 5 -9.80 6.47 -16.85
C ALA A 5 -10.68 6.14 -15.64
N GLU A 6 -11.37 4.99 -15.70
CA GLU A 6 -12.18 4.45 -14.60
C GLU A 6 -11.93 2.94 -14.46
N SER A 7 -12.03 2.41 -13.24
CA SER A 7 -12.03 0.96 -13.01
C SER A 7 -13.46 0.42 -13.05
N GLN A 8 -13.60 -0.89 -13.15
CA GLN A 8 -14.89 -1.52 -12.90
C GLN A 8 -15.32 -1.29 -11.44
N SER A 9 -16.59 -0.98 -11.24
CA SER A 9 -17.17 -0.89 -9.90
C SER A 9 -17.05 -2.23 -9.17
N VAL A 10 -16.99 -2.20 -7.83
CA VAL A 10 -17.01 -3.44 -7.04
C VAL A 10 -18.32 -4.21 -7.22
N GLY A 11 -19.41 -3.52 -7.58
CA GLY A 11 -20.68 -4.11 -8.01
C GLY A 11 -21.58 -4.65 -6.90
N ILE A 12 -21.15 -4.60 -5.63
CA ILE A 12 -21.90 -5.14 -4.48
C ILE A 12 -21.93 -4.16 -3.31
N GLY A 13 -23.07 -4.05 -2.64
CA GLY A 13 -23.29 -3.13 -1.52
C GLY A 13 -22.34 -3.37 -0.35
N PHE A 14 -21.98 -2.29 0.35
CA PHE A 14 -21.00 -2.29 1.46
C PHE A 14 -19.60 -2.80 1.09
N ARG A 15 -19.25 -2.75 -0.20
CA ARG A 15 -17.88 -2.98 -0.67
C ARG A 15 -17.39 -1.75 -1.42
N TRP A 16 -16.11 -1.48 -1.27
CA TRP A 16 -15.46 -0.33 -1.87
C TRP A 16 -13.98 -0.64 -2.13
N ILE A 17 -13.36 0.20 -2.95
CA ILE A 17 -11.92 0.19 -3.22
C ILE A 17 -11.32 1.38 -2.48
N HIS A 18 -10.36 1.12 -1.62
CA HIS A 18 -9.59 2.17 -0.99
C HIS A 18 -8.34 2.44 -1.82
N GLN A 19 -8.30 3.56 -2.53
CA GLN A 19 -7.07 4.01 -3.19
C GLN A 19 -6.09 4.49 -2.12
N ILE A 20 -4.84 4.01 -2.18
CA ILE A 20 -3.82 4.31 -1.17
C ILE A 20 -2.78 5.28 -1.73
N THR A 21 -2.13 4.91 -2.84
CA THR A 21 -1.04 5.72 -3.39
C THR A 21 -0.82 5.47 -4.88
N ILE A 22 -0.10 6.37 -5.53
CA ILE A 22 0.31 6.31 -6.95
C ILE A 22 1.83 6.42 -7.03
N ALA A 23 2.48 5.47 -7.71
CA ALA A 23 3.93 5.43 -7.81
C ALA A 23 4.38 4.57 -9.01
N PRO A 24 5.66 4.62 -9.43
CA PRO A 24 6.19 3.77 -10.49
C PRO A 24 6.42 2.33 -10.00
N PHE A 25 5.34 1.62 -9.67
CA PHE A 25 5.40 0.23 -9.20
C PHE A 25 5.65 -0.79 -10.29
N GLY A 26 5.33 -0.46 -11.55
CA GLY A 26 5.45 -1.40 -12.65
C GLY A 26 6.87 -2.01 -12.72
N PRO A 27 7.03 -3.27 -13.18
CA PRO A 27 8.34 -3.93 -13.25
C PRO A 27 9.39 -3.14 -14.05
N ASN A 28 8.94 -2.26 -14.96
CA ASN A 28 9.76 -1.37 -15.78
C ASN A 28 9.59 0.12 -15.41
N GLY A 29 9.02 0.42 -14.24
CA GLY A 29 8.79 1.78 -13.74
C GLY A 29 7.48 2.41 -14.21
N GLU A 30 6.52 1.63 -14.73
CA GLU A 30 5.22 2.17 -15.11
C GLU A 30 4.47 2.73 -13.89
N THR A 31 3.80 3.87 -14.07
CA THR A 31 2.96 4.46 -13.02
C THR A 31 1.71 3.62 -12.80
N GLU A 32 1.53 3.16 -11.57
CA GLU A 32 0.39 2.35 -11.16
C GLU A 32 -0.20 2.91 -9.86
N ILE A 33 -1.48 2.63 -9.64
CA ILE A 33 -2.22 3.00 -8.44
C ILE A 33 -2.33 1.75 -7.57
N ALA A 34 -1.79 1.81 -6.36
CA ALA A 34 -2.00 0.79 -5.34
C ALA A 34 -3.32 1.07 -4.60
N ALA A 35 -4.14 0.04 -4.48
CA ALA A 35 -5.44 0.12 -3.83
C ALA A 35 -5.76 -1.17 -3.07
N VAL A 36 -6.54 -1.06 -2.00
CA VAL A 36 -7.06 -2.23 -1.29
C VAL A 36 -8.54 -2.41 -1.63
N ARG A 37 -8.88 -3.54 -2.24
CA ARG A 37 -10.28 -3.93 -2.46
C ARG A 37 -10.84 -4.59 -1.22
N THR A 38 -12.05 -4.18 -0.85
CA THR A 38 -12.77 -4.67 0.34
C THR A 38 -11.89 -4.69 1.61
N PRO A 39 -11.44 -3.51 2.09
CA PRO A 39 -10.45 -3.40 3.18
C PRO A 39 -10.77 -4.18 4.46
N HIS A 40 -12.06 -4.44 4.73
CA HIS A 40 -12.52 -5.14 5.93
C HIS A 40 -12.86 -6.63 5.72
N ILE A 41 -12.70 -7.16 4.50
CA ILE A 41 -13.08 -8.54 4.15
C ILE A 41 -11.89 -9.31 3.60
N GLY A 42 -11.49 -8.97 2.36
CA GLY A 42 -10.51 -9.75 1.60
C GLY A 42 -9.10 -9.27 1.90
N GLY A 43 -8.92 -7.95 1.90
CA GLY A 43 -7.60 -7.40 2.14
C GLY A 43 -6.67 -7.65 0.96
N ILE A 44 -7.14 -7.29 -0.25
CA ILE A 44 -6.45 -7.59 -1.50
C ILE A 44 -5.80 -6.30 -2.00
N ASP A 45 -4.48 -6.30 -2.06
CA ASP A 45 -3.74 -5.25 -2.75
C ASP A 45 -3.88 -5.44 -4.27
N GLN A 46 -4.33 -4.37 -4.90
CA GLN A 46 -4.56 -4.28 -6.33
C GLN A 46 -3.68 -3.18 -6.89
N PHE A 47 -3.02 -3.49 -7.99
CA PHE A 47 -2.34 -2.47 -8.79
C PHE A 47 -3.15 -2.19 -10.05
N TYR A 48 -3.47 -0.92 -10.25
CA TYR A 48 -4.16 -0.44 -11.44
C TYR A 48 -3.21 0.36 -12.31
N ARG A 49 -3.18 0.03 -13.60
CA ARG A 49 -2.46 0.81 -14.62
C ARG A 49 -3.43 1.69 -15.37
N ILE A 50 -3.05 2.96 -15.53
CA ILE A 50 -3.83 3.90 -16.35
C ILE A 50 -3.60 3.55 -17.82
N GLU A 51 -4.67 3.18 -18.50
CA GLU A 51 -4.73 3.05 -19.95
C GLU A 51 -5.76 4.05 -20.49
N VAL A 52 -5.81 4.20 -21.81
CA VAL A 52 -6.75 5.14 -22.45
C VAL A 52 -8.19 4.75 -22.11
N GLY A 53 -8.84 5.56 -21.27
CA GLY A 53 -10.24 5.39 -20.89
C GLY A 53 -10.51 4.34 -19.81
N LYS A 54 -9.50 3.62 -19.30
CA LYS A 54 -9.70 2.55 -18.29
C LYS A 54 -8.55 2.41 -17.31
N LEU A 55 -8.87 1.99 -16.10
CA LEU A 55 -7.92 1.47 -15.12
C LEU A 55 -7.87 -0.06 -15.24
N SER A 56 -6.82 -0.59 -15.86
CA SER A 56 -6.59 -2.03 -15.97
C SER A 56 -6.01 -2.58 -14.68
N LEU A 57 -6.58 -3.66 -14.16
CA LEU A 57 -6.01 -4.40 -13.03
C LEU A 57 -4.82 -5.22 -13.53
N VAL A 58 -3.61 -4.93 -13.05
CA VAL A 58 -2.36 -5.54 -13.53
C VAL A 58 -1.70 -6.48 -12.52
N ALA A 59 -2.12 -6.42 -11.26
CA ALA A 59 -1.80 -7.44 -10.25
C ALA A 59 -3.01 -7.61 -9.32
N PRO A 60 -3.76 -8.72 -9.46
CA PRO A 60 -5.04 -8.87 -8.77
C PRO A 60 -4.94 -9.47 -7.36
N GLU A 61 -3.83 -10.09 -6.95
CA GLU A 61 -3.85 -10.97 -5.77
C GLU A 61 -2.57 -10.95 -4.92
N ALA A 62 -2.62 -10.17 -3.84
CA ALA A 62 -1.96 -10.52 -2.59
C ALA A 62 -2.95 -10.31 -1.45
N GLY A 63 -3.52 -11.41 -0.95
CA GLY A 63 -4.48 -11.37 0.15
C GLY A 63 -3.79 -11.36 1.50
N GLY A 64 -4.50 -10.90 2.54
CA GLY A 64 -4.00 -10.95 3.92
C GLY A 64 -3.68 -9.59 4.53
N TYR A 65 -3.69 -8.55 3.70
CA TYR A 65 -3.35 -7.19 4.11
C TYR A 65 -4.59 -6.35 4.37
N MET A 66 -4.45 -5.19 4.96
CA MET A 66 -5.51 -4.22 5.12
C MET A 66 -4.93 -2.83 4.93
N SER A 67 -5.76 -1.92 4.44
CA SER A 67 -5.39 -0.51 4.46
C SER A 67 -5.70 0.16 5.79
N HIS A 68 -6.65 -0.38 6.56
CA HIS A 68 -6.99 0.09 7.91
C HIS A 68 -7.93 -0.90 8.61
N VAL A 69 -8.01 -0.76 9.94
CA VAL A 69 -8.98 -1.47 10.78
C VAL A 69 -10.37 -0.86 10.64
N LEU A 70 -11.40 -1.69 10.63
CA LEU A 70 -12.79 -1.23 10.65
C LEU A 70 -13.03 -0.26 11.82
N ARG A 71 -13.65 0.90 11.54
CA ARG A 71 -13.88 2.02 12.48
C ARG A 71 -12.63 2.75 12.97
N SER A 72 -11.46 2.51 12.36
CA SER A 72 -10.30 3.35 12.59
C SER A 72 -10.61 4.80 12.22
N ARG A 73 -10.13 5.74 13.03
CA ARG A 73 -10.12 7.17 12.69
C ARG A 73 -9.03 7.51 11.69
N ASN A 74 -8.06 6.62 11.54
CA ASN A 74 -7.02 6.74 10.55
C ASN A 74 -7.20 5.67 9.47
N LEU A 75 -7.51 6.14 8.26
CA LEU A 75 -7.65 5.28 7.08
C LEU A 75 -6.31 5.17 6.33
N ASP A 76 -5.39 6.11 6.54
CA ASP A 76 -4.14 6.25 5.81
C ASP A 76 -3.03 5.41 6.46
N GLN A 77 -3.15 4.09 6.38
CA GLN A 77 -2.18 3.16 6.95
C GLN A 77 -1.37 2.41 5.88
N GLY A 78 -1.07 3.05 4.75
CA GLY A 78 -0.16 2.49 3.75
C GLY A 78 0.65 3.58 3.08
N VAL A 79 1.86 3.25 2.62
CA VAL A 79 2.75 4.22 1.97
C VAL A 79 3.61 3.55 0.91
N ALA A 80 4.06 4.30 -0.09
CA ALA A 80 5.01 3.80 -1.08
C ALA A 80 6.35 4.51 -0.98
N GLY A 81 7.44 3.80 -1.28
CA GLY A 81 8.79 4.36 -1.25
C GLY A 81 9.84 3.40 -1.80
N GLY A 82 11.00 3.95 -2.17
CA GLY A 82 12.17 3.17 -2.59
C GLY A 82 12.98 2.69 -1.40
N PHE A 83 12.45 1.75 -0.63
CA PHE A 83 13.08 1.26 0.61
C PHE A 83 14.23 0.26 0.36
N GLY A 84 14.38 -0.23 -0.86
CA GLY A 84 15.42 -1.17 -1.29
C GLY A 84 16.62 -0.48 -1.95
N ARG A 85 17.74 -1.21 -2.04
CA ARG A 85 18.94 -0.72 -2.75
C ARG A 85 18.85 -0.79 -4.28
N ASP A 86 17.83 -1.47 -4.80
CA ASP A 86 17.58 -1.62 -6.24
C ASP A 86 16.82 -0.43 -6.85
N GLY A 87 16.41 0.54 -6.03
CA GLY A 87 15.69 1.73 -6.45
C GLY A 87 14.24 1.46 -6.88
N LYS A 88 13.74 0.23 -6.71
CA LYS A 88 12.36 -0.11 -7.04
C LYS A 88 11.43 0.42 -5.96
N VAL A 89 10.29 0.97 -6.38
CA VAL A 89 9.27 1.43 -5.44
C VAL A 89 8.51 0.22 -4.90
N GLU A 90 8.35 0.20 -3.59
CA GLU A 90 7.64 -0.81 -2.86
C GLU A 90 6.49 -0.17 -2.09
N PHE A 91 5.49 -0.99 -1.78
CA PHE A 91 4.29 -0.59 -1.07
C PHE A 91 4.31 -1.19 0.34
N VAL A 92 4.24 -0.35 1.36
CA VAL A 92 4.15 -0.77 2.76
C VAL A 92 2.69 -0.87 3.15
N VAL A 93 2.30 -2.04 3.64
CA VAL A 93 0.95 -2.37 4.09
C VAL A 93 0.97 -2.97 5.49
N LEU A 94 -0.23 -3.10 6.06
CA LEU A 94 -0.45 -3.82 7.31
C LEU A 94 -1.10 -5.16 7.08
N PRO A 95 -0.63 -6.23 7.74
CA PRO A 95 -1.41 -7.44 7.90
C PRO A 95 -2.55 -7.24 8.90
N ARG A 96 -3.48 -8.20 8.93
CA ARG A 96 -4.65 -8.16 9.84
C ARG A 96 -4.31 -8.08 11.32
N ASP A 97 -3.17 -8.62 11.73
CA ASP A 97 -2.71 -8.60 13.14
C ASP A 97 -2.23 -7.21 13.60
N GLN A 98 -1.92 -6.28 12.68
CA GLN A 98 -1.39 -4.93 12.93
C GLN A 98 -0.05 -4.89 13.67
N MET A 99 0.60 -6.03 13.85
CA MET A 99 1.85 -6.17 14.60
C MET A 99 3.07 -6.11 13.70
N ARG A 100 2.89 -5.94 12.40
CA ARG A 100 3.98 -5.90 11.42
C ARG A 100 3.75 -4.83 10.35
N LEU A 101 4.83 -4.33 9.78
CA LEU A 101 4.83 -3.61 8.51
C LEU A 101 5.39 -4.52 7.43
N ILE A 102 4.66 -4.67 6.33
CA ILE A 102 5.03 -5.56 5.25
C ILE A 102 5.34 -4.74 4.01
N ARG A 103 6.55 -4.90 3.47
CA ARG A 103 6.97 -4.30 2.21
C ARG A 103 6.63 -5.25 1.08
N LEU A 104 5.73 -4.81 0.22
CA LEU A 104 5.30 -5.51 -0.98
C LEU A 104 5.94 -4.90 -2.22
N ARG A 105 6.31 -5.74 -3.18
CA ARG A 105 6.79 -5.30 -4.49
C ARG A 105 5.94 -5.88 -5.59
N ARG A 106 5.59 -5.02 -6.53
CA ARG A 106 4.95 -5.38 -7.78
C ARG A 106 5.96 -6.07 -8.72
N VAL A 107 5.63 -7.27 -9.19
CA VAL A 107 6.45 -8.10 -10.09
C VAL A 107 5.59 -8.60 -11.23
N ASN A 108 6.06 -8.67 -12.48
CA ASN A 108 5.33 -9.11 -13.70
C ASN A 108 3.81 -9.36 -13.56
N ASP A 109 3.37 -10.51 -13.06
CA ASP A 109 1.93 -10.86 -12.95
C ASP A 109 1.41 -10.95 -11.49
N GLY A 110 2.15 -10.41 -10.52
CA GLY A 110 1.79 -10.48 -9.11
C GLY A 110 2.50 -9.49 -8.21
N ILE A 111 2.60 -9.89 -6.95
CA ILE A 111 3.13 -9.11 -5.84
C ILE A 111 3.98 -10.06 -4.98
N GLU A 112 5.17 -9.63 -4.59
CA GLU A 112 6.05 -10.36 -3.67
C GLU A 112 6.15 -9.63 -2.32
N GLU A 113 6.24 -10.37 -1.23
CA GLU A 113 6.67 -9.82 0.06
C GLU A 113 8.20 -9.77 0.09
N VAL A 114 8.75 -8.55 0.24
CA VAL A 114 10.19 -8.29 0.26
C VAL A 114 10.74 -8.33 1.68
N LEU A 115 9.97 -7.82 2.65
CA LEU A 115 10.38 -7.70 4.04
C LEU A 115 9.17 -7.61 4.97
N SER A 116 9.29 -8.20 6.15
CA SER A 116 8.39 -8.00 7.29
C SER A 116 9.17 -7.37 8.46
N LEU A 117 8.63 -6.29 9.02
CA LEU A 117 9.17 -5.60 10.19
C LEU A 117 8.21 -5.78 11.36
N GLU A 118 8.68 -6.37 12.45
CA GLU A 118 7.89 -6.58 13.67
C GLU A 118 7.71 -5.26 14.45
N LEU A 119 6.54 -5.12 15.08
CA LEU A 119 6.18 -4.08 16.03
C LEU A 119 5.88 -4.73 17.38
N GLU A 120 6.18 -4.04 18.48
CA GLU A 120 5.85 -4.55 19.82
C GLU A 120 4.37 -4.30 20.20
N SER A 121 3.65 -3.52 19.40
CA SER A 121 2.25 -3.16 19.63
C SER A 121 1.57 -2.79 18.31
N CYS A 122 0.24 -2.93 18.25
CA CYS A 122 -0.55 -2.64 17.06
C CYS A 122 -0.28 -1.23 16.51
N LEU A 123 -0.11 -1.12 15.19
CA LEU A 123 -0.05 0.17 14.51
C LEU A 123 -1.37 0.94 14.69
N THR A 124 -1.28 2.23 15.02
CA THR A 124 -2.48 3.09 15.16
C THR A 124 -2.40 4.41 14.39
N SER A 125 -1.19 4.88 14.06
CA SER A 125 -1.00 6.13 13.30
C SER A 125 -0.98 5.89 11.79
N ASN A 126 -0.88 6.99 11.05
CA ASN A 126 -0.55 6.95 9.63
C ASN A 126 0.94 6.64 9.46
N LEU A 127 1.32 6.32 8.23
CA LEU A 127 2.72 6.15 7.87
C LEU A 127 3.21 7.44 7.23
N SER A 128 4.48 7.77 7.45
CA SER A 128 5.11 8.89 6.76
C SER A 128 6.49 8.48 6.29
N VAL A 129 6.77 8.80 5.03
CA VAL A 129 8.05 8.50 4.38
C VAL A 129 8.65 9.79 3.83
N VAL A 130 9.96 9.96 4.01
CA VAL A 130 10.71 11.07 3.41
C VAL A 130 12.05 10.57 2.91
N SER A 131 12.53 11.16 1.81
CA SER A 131 13.92 11.01 1.40
C SER A 131 14.76 12.11 2.04
N LEU A 132 15.64 11.73 2.95
CA LEU A 132 16.72 12.58 3.45
C LEU A 132 17.86 12.43 2.44
N ASP A 133 18.36 13.53 1.87
CA ASP A 133 19.48 13.58 0.91
C ASP A 133 19.34 12.87 -0.46
N GLY A 134 18.15 12.35 -0.80
CA GLY A 134 17.92 11.70 -2.08
C GLY A 134 18.38 10.24 -2.12
N CYS A 135 19.05 9.74 -1.07
CA CYS A 135 19.46 8.35 -0.96
C CYS A 135 18.89 7.66 0.28
N ARG A 136 18.74 8.36 1.41
CA ARG A 136 18.23 7.75 2.64
C ARG A 136 16.73 7.91 2.76
N ILE A 137 16.00 6.80 2.78
CA ILE A 137 14.54 6.82 3.01
C ILE A 137 14.27 6.63 4.50
N THR A 138 13.58 7.58 5.11
CA THR A 138 13.12 7.47 6.51
C THR A 138 11.64 7.17 6.56
N LEU A 139 11.25 6.10 7.25
CA LEU A 139 9.87 5.72 7.54
C LEU A 139 9.60 5.89 9.03
N ALA A 140 8.48 6.52 9.40
CA ALA A 140 8.06 6.68 10.78
C ALA A 140 6.61 6.23 11.00
N VAL A 141 6.36 5.54 12.12
CA VAL A 141 5.03 5.09 12.54
C VAL A 141 4.85 5.10 14.06
N GLY A 142 3.60 5.22 14.51
CA GLY A 142 3.20 5.16 15.91
C GLY A 142 2.29 3.97 16.24
N THR A 143 2.50 3.41 17.42
CA THR A 143 1.82 2.20 17.92
C THR A 143 0.93 2.48 19.14
N ALA A 144 0.03 1.54 19.45
CA ALA A 144 -0.99 1.71 20.49
C ALA A 144 -0.41 1.88 21.91
N ASN A 145 0.79 1.35 22.17
CA ASN A 145 1.52 1.55 23.43
C ASN A 145 2.22 2.93 23.56
N GLY A 146 2.04 3.82 22.58
CA GLY A 146 2.63 5.16 22.58
C GLY A 146 4.07 5.22 22.05
N SER A 147 4.61 4.12 21.52
CA SER A 147 5.94 4.10 20.90
C SER A 147 5.91 4.69 19.49
N LEU A 148 7.02 5.35 19.12
CA LEU A 148 7.30 5.82 17.77
C LEU A 148 8.48 5.00 17.22
N TYR A 149 8.29 4.34 16.09
CA TYR A 149 9.32 3.61 15.38
C TYR A 149 9.80 4.44 14.18
N VAL A 150 11.11 4.42 13.95
CA VAL A 150 11.75 5.08 12.80
C VAL A 150 12.75 4.12 12.17
N TRP A 151 12.67 3.93 10.86
CA TRP A 151 13.64 3.17 10.06
C TRP A 151 14.32 4.08 9.05
N GLN A 152 15.58 3.80 8.73
CA GLN A 152 16.42 4.51 7.75
C GLN A 152 17.23 3.54 6.89
#